data_AF-A0A2T1LV26-F1
#
_entry.id   AF-A0A2T1LV26-F1
#
_cell.length_a   1.000
_cell.length_b   1.000
_cell.length_c   1.000
_cell.angle_alpha   90.00
_cell.angle_beta   90.00
_cell.angle_gamma   90.00
#
_symmetry.space_group_name_H-M   'P 1'
#
loop_
_entity.id
_entity.type
_entity.pdbx_description
1 polymer ?
#
loop_
_entity_poly.entity_id
_entity_poly.type
_entity_poly.pdbx_seq_one_letter_code
_entity_poly.pdbx_strand_id
1 'polypeptide(L)'
;MSLHLRQIRLNNWKCYQKQQIRFNTQYNRHVWIIFGQNGYGKTSLLEAIVWCLYGSEGIPTKDLHRYFNRVAVKKNPTLELSVELSFHETTNGKNYFISRTAKRIVRGTTEYAEIAEATFNQDGNYQNNSREYIDSLLPRLCKDFFFFDGVKIEQYAKLTHTNETKEAIEKILGIPELKNLKSDSEKALQSIEKKIKDLSQANQKLQHNIKQLQDIQSDIELRDGQLESAKQTLVENMRIHQDAKERAKQIEDLRGKLEEISKLEQKQDLLKEKLKSAEKDVENAIRKAPLPFLLEFVQEMVEELQRKTIKTTRSFVSVKQLQELLDRENCLCGRCLDENSRNFIREQLAQIENMGKLTQETLLQDELKTKLSLLLQYHRPNLDQILNIRDRISDDIDNLKQEITRLKNDTQGTNQQEADDIWRKVGQTEQKVQETSDKIERLTKEIEQLKQKEKNLRQTIETLAGQNKETATLAKQVKLATGLKEASTELINWYINQSKNDIEKHTTERHQQVTNKPEEYIGIEIKNNYTLGVQTVTGELINPEDLSAGEKEALAFAFITGLNLASNTGAPLMMDTPFGHLDIAHQTNIVKSICSIPSQVILLATDRDFPDTLLEELQPYLAETHHIRRKNASEDTSIVES
;
A
#
# COMPACT_ATOMS: atom_id res chain seq x y z
N MET A 1 23.33 -18.83 26.68
CA MET A 1 22.67 -19.02 27.99
C MET A 1 21.35 -19.73 27.73
N SER A 2 21.02 -20.87 28.35
CA SER A 2 19.67 -21.46 28.20
C SER A 2 18.95 -21.61 29.54
N LEU A 3 17.74 -21.06 29.60
CA LEU A 3 16.88 -21.03 30.77
C LEU A 3 15.80 -22.11 30.61
N HIS A 4 15.75 -23.05 31.54
CA HIS A 4 14.77 -24.13 31.54
C HIS A 4 13.79 -23.97 32.70
N LEU A 5 12.50 -23.95 32.42
CA LEU A 5 11.45 -24.12 33.40
C LEU A 5 11.53 -25.55 33.97
N ARG A 6 11.80 -25.65 35.28
CA ARG A 6 11.86 -26.93 36.01
C ARG A 6 10.54 -27.30 36.66
N GLN A 7 9.80 -26.32 37.16
CA GLN A 7 8.60 -26.59 37.91
C GLN A 7 7.64 -25.40 37.89
N ILE A 8 6.34 -25.72 37.84
CA ILE A 8 5.25 -24.80 38.14
C ILE A 8 4.38 -25.37 39.26
N ARG A 9 3.99 -24.52 40.21
CA ARG A 9 2.95 -24.81 41.20
C ARG A 9 1.84 -23.78 41.12
N LEU A 10 0.61 -24.29 41.11
CA LEU A 10 -0.61 -23.50 41.04
C LEU A 10 -1.44 -23.77 42.28
N ASN A 11 -1.90 -22.71 42.92
CA ASN A 11 -2.86 -22.77 44.01
C ASN A 11 -4.03 -21.82 43.70
N ASN A 12 -5.24 -22.39 43.67
CA ASN A 12 -6.49 -21.69 43.42
C ASN A 12 -6.53 -20.87 42.12
N TRP A 13 -5.94 -21.36 41.04
CA TRP A 13 -5.86 -20.70 39.72
C TRP A 13 -6.86 -21.30 38.71
N LYS A 14 -7.90 -20.55 38.31
CA LYS A 14 -8.94 -20.94 37.34
C LYS A 14 -9.52 -22.33 37.59
N CYS A 15 -9.15 -23.32 36.78
CA CYS A 15 -9.60 -24.72 36.93
C CYS A 15 -8.67 -25.54 37.84
N TYR A 16 -7.49 -25.03 38.20
CA TYR A 16 -6.52 -25.71 39.06
C TYR A 16 -6.72 -25.29 40.52
N GLN A 17 -7.13 -26.24 41.37
CA GLN A 17 -7.25 -25.97 42.81
C GLN A 17 -5.89 -26.07 43.50
N LYS A 18 -5.17 -27.17 43.27
CA LYS A 18 -3.78 -27.35 43.69
C LYS A 18 -3.10 -28.26 42.68
N GLN A 19 -2.12 -27.75 41.94
CA GLN A 19 -1.41 -28.50 40.92
C GLN A 19 0.09 -28.23 41.00
N GLN A 20 0.88 -29.27 40.74
CA GLN A 20 2.33 -29.18 40.59
C GLN A 20 2.72 -29.95 39.34
N ILE A 21 3.49 -29.31 38.46
CA ILE A 21 4.03 -29.93 37.24
C ILE A 21 5.54 -29.75 37.30
N ARG A 22 6.28 -30.84 37.08
CA ARG A 22 7.74 -30.85 37.02
C ARG A 22 8.15 -31.19 35.60
N PHE A 23 9.09 -30.43 35.07
CA PHE A 23 9.67 -30.65 33.76
C PHE A 23 11.08 -31.20 33.97
N ASN A 24 11.20 -32.53 34.00
CA ASN A 24 12.48 -33.17 34.27
C ASN A 24 13.38 -33.07 33.04
N THR A 25 14.53 -32.44 33.19
CA THR A 25 15.51 -32.29 32.10
C THR A 25 16.17 -33.64 31.80
N GLN A 26 16.08 -34.10 30.56
CA GLN A 26 16.70 -35.34 30.07
C GLN A 26 17.77 -35.01 29.02
N TYR A 27 18.82 -35.83 28.93
CA TYR A 27 19.86 -35.66 27.93
C TYR A 27 19.28 -35.94 26.53
N ASN A 28 19.51 -35.04 25.56
CA ASN A 28 19.06 -35.14 24.17
C ASN A 28 17.53 -35.08 23.92
N ARG A 29 16.71 -34.83 24.93
CA ARG A 29 15.25 -34.67 24.82
C ARG A 29 14.82 -33.32 25.40
N HIS A 30 14.22 -32.49 24.57
CA HIS A 30 13.94 -31.08 24.87
C HIS A 30 12.50 -30.66 24.56
N VAL A 31 11.62 -31.61 24.22
CA VAL A 31 10.20 -31.35 23.95
C VAL A 31 9.34 -31.96 25.06
N TRP A 32 8.42 -31.18 25.62
CA TRP A 32 7.38 -31.63 26.55
C TRP A 32 6.01 -31.39 25.92
N ILE A 33 5.11 -32.35 26.02
CA ILE A 33 3.75 -32.20 25.50
C ILE A 33 2.76 -32.28 26.66
N ILE A 34 1.84 -31.32 26.74
CA ILE A 34 0.74 -31.31 27.69
C ILE A 34 -0.57 -31.41 26.91
N PHE A 35 -1.13 -32.63 26.87
CA PHE A 35 -2.40 -32.91 26.23
C PHE A 35 -3.58 -32.47 27.09
N GLY A 36 -4.60 -31.89 26.47
CA GLY A 36 -5.88 -31.66 27.13
C GLY A 36 -6.96 -31.23 26.14
N GLN A 37 -8.22 -31.58 26.39
CA GLN A 37 -9.32 -31.13 25.54
C GLN A 37 -9.55 -29.60 25.67
N ASN A 38 -10.32 -29.04 24.76
CA ASN A 38 -10.69 -27.62 24.82
C ASN A 38 -11.49 -27.33 26.09
N GLY A 39 -11.14 -26.24 26.79
CA GLY A 39 -11.74 -25.88 28.07
C GLY A 39 -11.23 -26.67 29.29
N TYR A 40 -10.20 -27.51 29.15
CA TYR A 40 -9.62 -28.26 30.29
C TYR A 40 -8.53 -27.48 31.04
N GLY A 41 -8.05 -26.36 30.50
CA GLY A 41 -7.13 -25.46 31.22
C GLY A 41 -5.73 -25.31 30.61
N LYS A 42 -5.53 -25.67 29.34
CA LYS A 42 -4.27 -25.44 28.61
C LYS A 42 -3.85 -23.96 28.61
N THR A 43 -4.66 -23.10 28.01
CA THR A 43 -4.47 -21.64 28.03
C THR A 43 -4.38 -21.09 29.45
N SER A 44 -5.14 -21.67 30.39
CA SER A 44 -5.08 -21.30 31.81
C SER A 44 -3.71 -21.57 32.45
N LEU A 45 -3.00 -22.60 32.01
CA LEU A 45 -1.63 -22.89 32.45
C LEU A 45 -0.64 -21.86 31.90
N LEU A 46 -0.75 -21.52 30.60
CA LEU A 46 0.08 -20.49 29.97
C LEU A 46 -0.11 -19.12 30.65
N GLU A 47 -1.37 -18.73 30.88
CA GLU A 47 -1.71 -17.47 31.56
C GLU A 47 -1.15 -17.41 32.98
N ALA A 48 -1.06 -18.55 33.69
CA ALA A 48 -0.48 -18.60 35.03
C ALA A 48 1.01 -18.24 35.03
N ILE A 49 1.75 -18.78 34.06
CA ILE A 49 3.18 -18.50 33.88
C ILE A 49 3.37 -17.02 33.57
N VAL A 50 2.62 -16.51 32.59
CA VAL A 50 2.64 -15.10 32.18
C VAL A 50 2.32 -14.17 33.36
N TRP A 51 1.33 -14.50 34.18
CA TRP A 51 0.98 -13.69 35.34
C TRP A 51 2.03 -13.74 36.45
N CYS A 52 2.63 -14.90 36.71
CA CYS A 52 3.68 -15.01 37.71
C CYS A 52 4.88 -14.11 37.35
N LEU A 53 5.31 -14.15 36.08
CA LEU A 53 6.39 -13.31 35.56
C LEU A 53 6.01 -11.83 35.56
N TYR A 54 4.93 -11.45 34.88
CA TYR A 54 4.66 -10.05 34.52
C TYR A 54 3.57 -9.35 35.34
N GLY A 55 2.77 -10.10 36.12
CA GLY A 55 1.79 -9.52 37.03
C GLY A 55 0.64 -8.80 36.33
N SER A 56 0.35 -7.59 36.81
CA SER A 56 -0.70 -6.70 36.29
C SER A 56 -0.52 -6.33 34.82
N GLU A 57 0.70 -6.47 34.30
CA GLU A 57 1.03 -6.21 32.89
C GLU A 57 0.89 -7.44 32.01
N GLY A 58 0.92 -8.64 32.60
CA GLY A 58 0.56 -9.87 31.92
C GLY A 58 -0.95 -10.07 31.90
N ILE A 59 -1.61 -9.83 33.05
CA ILE A 59 -3.05 -9.93 33.22
C ILE A 59 -3.52 -8.71 34.02
N PRO A 60 -4.42 -7.86 33.47
CA PRO A 60 -4.90 -6.68 34.17
C PRO A 60 -5.47 -7.02 35.56
N THR A 61 -5.07 -6.26 36.58
CA THR A 61 -5.54 -6.45 37.98
C THR A 61 -7.06 -6.44 38.07
N LYS A 62 -7.72 -5.63 37.23
CA LYS A 62 -9.18 -5.56 37.15
C LYS A 62 -9.81 -6.89 36.76
N ASP A 63 -9.14 -7.71 35.97
CA ASP A 63 -9.65 -9.01 35.51
C ASP A 63 -9.24 -10.16 36.42
N LEU A 64 -8.20 -9.99 37.24
CA LEU A 64 -7.62 -11.04 38.09
C LEU A 64 -8.62 -11.67 39.07
N HIS A 65 -9.66 -10.95 39.50
CA HIS A 65 -10.74 -11.52 40.33
C HIS A 65 -11.43 -12.72 39.65
N ARG A 66 -11.43 -12.80 38.32
CA ARG A 66 -12.00 -13.90 37.52
C ARG A 66 -11.07 -15.11 37.39
N TYR A 67 -9.81 -14.98 37.80
CA TYR A 67 -8.78 -16.01 37.70
C TYR A 67 -8.67 -16.86 38.96
N PHE A 68 -9.38 -16.50 40.04
CA PHE A 68 -9.50 -17.36 41.22
C PHE A 68 -10.28 -18.62 40.87
N ASN A 69 -9.95 -19.72 41.55
CA ASN A 69 -10.59 -21.00 41.28
C ASN A 69 -12.11 -20.94 41.53
N ARG A 70 -12.88 -21.30 40.50
CA ARG A 70 -14.35 -21.12 40.49
C ARG A 70 -15.07 -21.94 41.56
N VAL A 71 -14.50 -23.08 41.94
CA VAL A 71 -15.10 -23.98 42.94
C VAL A 71 -14.67 -23.59 44.35
N ALA A 72 -13.39 -23.25 44.54
CA ALA A 72 -12.88 -22.80 45.81
C ALA A 72 -13.53 -21.48 46.25
N VAL A 73 -13.79 -20.56 45.32
CA VAL A 73 -14.49 -19.29 45.58
C VAL A 73 -15.92 -19.49 46.12
N LYS A 74 -16.63 -20.53 45.67
CA LYS A 74 -17.98 -20.84 46.18
C LYS A 74 -17.96 -21.33 47.64
N LYS A 75 -16.88 -22.01 48.04
CA LYS A 75 -16.71 -22.52 49.41
C LYS A 75 -16.13 -21.47 50.35
N ASN A 76 -15.23 -20.63 49.85
CA ASN A 76 -14.61 -19.55 50.61
C ASN A 76 -14.49 -18.27 49.75
N PRO A 77 -15.31 -17.25 50.03
CA PRO A 77 -15.27 -15.99 49.29
C PRO A 77 -13.95 -15.23 49.39
N THR A 78 -13.23 -15.36 50.53
CA THR A 78 -11.91 -14.77 50.75
C THR A 78 -10.83 -15.82 50.56
N LEU A 79 -10.35 -15.91 49.33
CA LEU A 79 -9.40 -16.93 48.87
C LEU A 79 -8.06 -16.31 48.50
N GLU A 80 -6.97 -17.03 48.77
CA GLU A 80 -5.64 -16.68 48.30
C GLU A 80 -5.26 -17.55 47.09
N LEU A 81 -4.72 -16.90 46.07
CA LEU A 81 -4.20 -17.49 44.84
C LEU A 81 -2.68 -17.33 44.84
N SER A 82 -1.96 -18.38 44.46
CA SER A 82 -0.51 -18.33 44.30
C SER A 82 -0.04 -19.09 43.07
N VAL A 83 0.97 -18.55 42.41
CA VAL A 83 1.69 -19.20 41.32
C VAL A 83 3.19 -19.13 41.61
N GLU A 84 3.85 -20.27 41.56
CA GLU A 84 5.29 -20.41 41.78
C GLU A 84 5.94 -21.03 40.55
N LEU A 85 7.03 -20.43 40.08
CA LEU A 85 7.86 -20.90 38.97
C LEU A 85 9.28 -21.15 39.46
N SER A 86 9.90 -22.21 38.94
CA SER A 86 11.31 -22.51 39.17
C SER A 86 12.01 -22.69 37.84
N PHE A 87 13.07 -21.92 37.61
CA PHE A 87 13.91 -21.99 36.41
C PHE A 87 15.33 -22.42 36.76
N HIS A 88 16.03 -22.99 35.78
CA HIS A 88 17.44 -23.36 35.87
C HIS A 88 18.20 -22.89 34.63
N GLU A 89 19.31 -22.22 34.85
CA GLU A 89 20.20 -21.75 33.80
C GLU A 89 21.33 -22.75 33.54
N THR A 90 21.45 -23.24 32.32
CA THR A 90 22.44 -24.29 31.95
C THR A 90 23.88 -23.78 31.87
N THR A 91 24.09 -22.48 31.63
CA THR A 91 25.43 -21.93 31.38
C THR A 91 26.18 -21.59 32.66
N ASN A 92 25.51 -20.96 33.63
CA ASN A 92 26.10 -20.58 34.91
C ASN A 92 25.63 -21.46 36.09
N GLY A 93 24.72 -22.42 35.85
CA GLY A 93 24.20 -23.33 36.88
C GLY A 93 23.27 -22.68 37.91
N LYS A 94 22.76 -21.47 37.63
CA LYS A 94 21.93 -20.70 38.56
C LYS A 94 20.49 -21.21 38.60
N ASN A 95 19.89 -21.17 39.79
CA ASN A 95 18.48 -21.49 40.00
C ASN A 95 17.69 -20.23 40.35
N TYR A 96 16.58 -20.03 39.65
CA TYR A 96 15.68 -18.91 39.88
C TYR A 96 14.34 -19.41 40.40
N PHE A 97 13.82 -18.76 41.43
CA PHE A 97 12.49 -19.04 41.98
C PHE A 97 11.68 -17.76 42.02
N ILE A 98 10.50 -17.81 41.40
CA ILE A 98 9.58 -16.69 41.28
C ILE A 98 8.26 -17.11 41.92
N SER A 99 7.75 -16.33 42.87
CA SER A 99 6.43 -16.58 43.45
C SER A 99 5.63 -15.30 43.54
N ARG A 100 4.36 -15.37 43.14
CA ARG A 100 3.42 -14.25 43.17
C ARG A 100 2.10 -14.72 43.78
N THR A 101 1.56 -13.92 44.69
CA THR A 101 0.29 -14.21 45.38
C THR A 101 -0.71 -13.07 45.22
N ALA A 102 -2.00 -13.41 45.27
CA ALA A 102 -3.08 -12.45 45.28
C ALA A 102 -4.22 -12.92 46.20
N LYS A 103 -4.85 -11.97 46.89
CA LYS A 103 -5.98 -12.22 47.78
C LYS A 103 -7.26 -11.66 47.17
N ARG A 104 -8.31 -12.48 47.14
CA ARG A 104 -9.65 -12.05 46.71
C ARG A 104 -10.33 -11.34 47.87
N ILE A 105 -10.74 -10.10 47.63
CA ILE A 105 -11.46 -9.29 48.59
C ILE A 105 -12.88 -9.04 48.06
N VAL A 106 -13.86 -9.32 48.90
CA VAL A 106 -15.28 -9.05 48.63
C VAL A 106 -15.75 -7.98 49.60
N ARG A 107 -16.15 -6.81 49.09
CA ARG A 107 -16.75 -5.72 49.86
C ARG A 107 -18.12 -5.41 49.28
N GLY A 108 -19.18 -5.84 49.95
CA GLY A 108 -20.55 -5.67 49.46
C GLY A 108 -20.76 -6.39 48.12
N THR A 109 -21.11 -5.63 47.07
CA THR A 109 -21.27 -6.13 45.69
C THR A 109 -20.00 -6.04 44.84
N THR A 110 -18.95 -5.39 45.35
CA THR A 110 -17.68 -5.22 44.64
C THR A 110 -16.67 -6.30 45.01
N GLU A 111 -16.10 -6.93 43.99
CA GLU A 111 -15.07 -7.96 44.10
C GLU A 111 -13.80 -7.47 43.42
N TYR A 112 -12.66 -7.56 44.10
CA TYR A 112 -11.36 -7.21 43.51
C TYR A 112 -10.25 -8.10 44.07
N ALA A 113 -9.12 -8.09 43.37
CA ALA A 113 -7.92 -8.83 43.77
C ALA A 113 -6.86 -7.85 44.29
N GLU A 114 -6.34 -8.11 45.49
CA GLU A 114 -5.16 -7.43 46.03
C GLU A 114 -3.93 -8.28 45.71
N ILE A 115 -2.97 -7.71 44.98
CA ILE A 115 -1.77 -8.42 44.50
C ILE A 115 -0.62 -8.13 45.47
N ALA A 116 0.06 -9.17 45.94
CA ALA A 116 1.31 -9.03 46.67
C ALA A 116 2.48 -8.78 45.71
N GLU A 117 3.55 -8.14 46.19
CA GLU A 117 4.79 -8.02 45.42
C GLU A 117 5.34 -9.40 45.05
N ALA A 118 5.90 -9.51 43.84
CA ALA A 118 6.53 -10.74 43.41
C ALA A 118 7.80 -10.98 44.23
N THR A 119 7.98 -12.21 44.69
CA THR A 119 9.23 -12.65 45.32
C THR A 119 10.12 -13.28 44.25
N PHE A 120 11.38 -12.85 44.20
CA PHE A 120 12.39 -13.39 43.29
C PHE A 120 13.61 -13.82 44.10
N ASN A 121 13.93 -15.10 44.03
CA ASN A 121 15.11 -15.67 44.68
C ASN A 121 16.06 -16.22 43.61
N GLN A 122 17.34 -15.89 43.74
CA GLN A 122 18.43 -16.47 42.96
C GLN A 122 19.31 -17.30 43.89
N ASP A 123 19.43 -18.60 43.62
CA ASP A 123 20.21 -19.56 44.42
C ASP A 123 19.87 -19.51 45.94
N GLY A 124 18.60 -19.23 46.25
CA GLY A 124 18.10 -19.12 47.63
C GLY A 124 18.19 -17.73 48.25
N ASN A 125 18.84 -16.76 47.59
CA ASN A 125 18.94 -15.38 48.06
C ASN A 125 17.83 -14.51 47.47
N TYR A 126 17.07 -13.84 48.34
CA TYR A 126 16.05 -12.87 47.95
C TYR A 126 16.68 -11.64 47.30
N GLN A 127 16.15 -11.23 46.14
CA GLN A 127 16.58 -10.02 45.46
C GLN A 127 15.54 -8.90 45.65
N ASN A 128 16.02 -7.73 46.07
CA ASN A 128 15.22 -6.50 46.00
C ASN A 128 15.02 -6.12 44.52
N ASN A 129 13.90 -5.50 44.17
CA ASN A 129 13.51 -5.19 42.78
C ASN A 129 13.29 -6.42 41.88
N SER A 130 12.55 -7.41 42.39
CA SER A 130 12.18 -8.64 41.65
C SER A 130 11.71 -8.42 40.21
N ARG A 131 10.98 -7.34 39.96
CA ARG A 131 10.49 -6.99 38.62
C ARG A 131 11.59 -6.68 37.60
N GLU A 132 12.63 -5.94 38.00
CA GLU A 132 13.75 -5.58 37.10
C GLU A 132 14.58 -6.83 36.75
N TYR A 133 14.78 -7.72 37.71
CA TYR A 133 15.46 -9.00 37.49
C TYR A 133 14.67 -9.96 36.60
N ILE A 134 13.33 -9.98 36.71
CA ILE A 134 12.49 -10.78 35.81
C ILE A 134 12.55 -10.19 34.39
N ASP A 135 12.46 -8.87 34.24
CA ASP A 135 12.51 -8.22 32.92
C ASP A 135 13.88 -8.34 32.25
N SER A 136 14.98 -8.48 33.01
CA SER A 136 16.31 -8.74 32.44
C SER A 136 16.51 -10.19 31.99
N LEU A 137 15.83 -11.16 32.64
CA LEU A 137 15.89 -12.57 32.25
C LEU A 137 14.92 -12.92 31.12
N LEU A 138 13.68 -12.43 31.20
CA LEU A 138 12.60 -12.68 30.24
C LEU A 138 11.85 -11.37 29.99
N PRO A 139 12.35 -10.50 29.10
CA PRO A 139 11.76 -9.18 28.86
C PRO A 139 10.27 -9.25 28.54
N ARG A 140 9.47 -8.41 29.20
CA ARG A 140 8.00 -8.39 29.04
C ARG A 140 7.54 -8.17 27.61
N LEU A 141 8.15 -7.20 26.91
CA LEU A 141 7.76 -6.84 25.55
C LEU A 141 7.92 -8.01 24.57
N CYS A 142 8.65 -9.04 25.01
CA CYS A 142 9.03 -10.21 24.25
C CYS A 142 8.33 -11.48 24.72
N LYS A 143 7.43 -11.35 25.70
CA LYS A 143 6.60 -12.43 26.25
C LYS A 143 6.11 -13.35 25.15
N ASP A 144 5.59 -12.75 24.10
CA ASP A 144 4.89 -13.44 23.04
C ASP A 144 5.82 -14.24 22.10
N PHE A 145 7.13 -13.96 22.11
CA PHE A 145 8.15 -14.79 21.45
C PHE A 145 8.49 -16.06 22.26
N PHE A 146 8.27 -16.05 23.58
CA PHE A 146 8.53 -17.18 24.47
C PHE A 146 7.27 -17.97 24.81
N PHE A 147 6.13 -17.27 24.94
CA PHE A 147 4.83 -17.77 25.36
C PHE A 147 3.82 -17.46 24.26
N PHE A 148 3.78 -18.35 23.29
CA PHE A 148 3.09 -18.14 22.04
C PHE A 148 1.71 -18.81 22.05
N ASP A 149 0.69 -18.09 21.58
CA ASP A 149 -0.69 -18.56 21.42
C ASP A 149 -0.99 -18.71 19.92
N GLY A 150 -1.22 -19.95 19.48
CA GLY A 150 -1.49 -20.31 18.09
C GLY A 150 -2.65 -19.53 17.47
N VAL A 151 -3.62 -19.10 18.28
CA VAL A 151 -4.78 -18.33 17.80
C VAL A 151 -4.43 -16.87 17.48
N LYS A 152 -3.34 -16.34 18.06
CA LYS A 152 -2.92 -14.94 17.87
C LYS A 152 -1.75 -14.79 16.90
N ILE A 153 -1.37 -15.86 16.20
CA ILE A 153 -0.17 -15.90 15.38
C ILE A 153 -0.13 -14.84 14.28
N GLU A 154 -1.29 -14.59 13.66
CA GLU A 154 -1.45 -13.59 12.60
C GLU A 154 -1.18 -12.16 13.09
N GLN A 155 -1.34 -11.90 14.39
CA GLN A 155 -1.07 -10.57 14.97
C GLN A 155 0.43 -10.29 15.05
N TYR A 156 1.28 -11.31 15.19
CA TYR A 156 2.74 -11.11 15.27
C TYR A 156 3.35 -10.64 13.95
N ALA A 157 2.89 -11.16 12.82
CA ALA A 157 3.31 -10.69 11.51
C ALA A 157 3.02 -9.18 11.34
N LYS A 158 1.90 -8.70 11.90
CA LYS A 158 1.45 -7.30 11.86
C LYS A 158 2.13 -6.40 12.90
N LEU A 159 2.61 -6.94 14.01
CA LEU A 159 3.18 -6.15 15.12
C LEU A 159 4.57 -5.58 14.82
N THR A 160 5.25 -6.07 13.78
CA THR A 160 6.60 -5.61 13.41
C THR A 160 6.66 -4.14 12.94
N HIS A 161 5.51 -3.46 12.77
CA HIS A 161 5.45 -2.06 12.36
C HIS A 161 5.64 -1.02 13.50
N THR A 162 5.73 -1.44 14.77
CA THR A 162 5.78 -0.50 15.91
C THR A 162 7.20 -0.30 16.46
N ASN A 163 7.49 0.92 16.95
CA ASN A 163 8.76 1.20 17.66
C ASN A 163 8.90 0.37 18.94
N GLU A 164 7.78 0.01 19.59
CA GLU A 164 7.78 -0.82 20.80
C GLU A 164 8.31 -2.23 20.52
N THR A 165 7.92 -2.84 19.40
CA THR A 165 8.43 -4.17 18.99
C THR A 165 9.91 -4.11 18.63
N LYS A 166 10.39 -3.02 18.01
CA LYS A 166 11.82 -2.81 17.77
C LYS A 166 12.61 -2.80 19.07
N GLU A 167 12.17 -2.02 20.07
CA GLU A 167 12.83 -1.96 21.38
C GLU A 167 12.81 -3.31 22.10
N ALA A 168 11.73 -4.08 21.94
CA ALA A 168 11.60 -5.44 22.46
C ALA A 168 12.67 -6.37 21.88
N ILE A 169 12.78 -6.41 20.55
CA ILE A 169 13.77 -7.24 19.85
C ILE A 169 15.19 -6.82 20.23
N GLU A 170 15.47 -5.51 20.29
CA GLU A 170 16.78 -5.01 20.71
C GLU A 170 17.14 -5.44 22.15
N LYS A 171 16.16 -5.47 23.06
CA LYS A 171 16.34 -5.99 24.43
C LYS A 171 16.70 -7.47 24.45
N ILE A 172 16.04 -8.31 23.65
CA ILE A 172 16.37 -9.76 23.57
C ILE A 172 17.81 -9.96 23.10
N LEU A 173 18.24 -9.14 22.14
CA LEU A 173 19.58 -9.20 21.57
C LEU A 173 20.66 -8.65 22.52
N GLY A 174 20.29 -7.99 23.63
CA GLY A 174 21.24 -7.39 24.57
C GLY A 174 21.88 -6.09 24.04
N ILE A 175 21.22 -5.40 23.12
CA ILE A 175 21.68 -4.11 22.57
C ILE A 175 21.61 -2.97 23.62
N PRO A 176 20.61 -2.90 24.53
CA PRO A 176 20.56 -1.88 25.57
C PRO A 176 21.81 -1.82 26.44
N GLU A 177 22.42 -2.96 26.76
CA GLU A 177 23.63 -3.07 27.56
C GLU A 177 24.82 -2.40 26.85
N LEU A 178 24.92 -2.58 25.53
CA LEU A 178 25.91 -1.90 24.70
C LEU A 178 25.63 -0.39 24.61
N LYS A 179 24.36 0.00 24.48
CA LYS A 179 23.95 1.42 24.51
C LYS A 179 24.28 2.07 25.86
N ASN A 180 24.12 1.34 26.96
CA ASN A 180 24.50 1.79 28.30
C ASN A 180 26.02 1.96 28.41
N LEU A 181 26.82 1.02 27.91
CA LEU A 181 28.28 1.14 27.85
C LEU A 181 28.71 2.41 27.10
N LYS A 182 28.06 2.72 25.97
CA LYS A 182 28.31 3.97 25.23
C LYS A 182 27.96 5.20 26.07
N SER A 183 26.79 5.23 26.70
CA SER A 183 26.34 6.32 27.57
C SER A 183 27.30 6.54 28.75
N ASP A 184 27.75 5.48 29.39
CA ASP A 184 28.68 5.55 30.51
C ASP A 184 30.08 6.00 30.06
N SER A 185 30.52 5.58 28.87
CA SER A 185 31.75 6.08 28.24
C SER A 185 31.67 7.58 27.94
N GLU A 186 30.51 8.06 27.48
CA GLU A 186 30.25 9.49 27.24
C GLU A 186 30.27 10.30 28.54
N LYS A 187 29.63 9.82 29.61
CA LYS A 187 29.68 10.46 30.94
C LYS A 187 31.09 10.49 31.50
N ALA A 188 31.84 9.40 31.36
CA ALA A 188 33.24 9.33 31.78
C ALA A 188 34.09 10.38 31.05
N LEU A 189 33.93 10.48 29.72
CA LEU A 189 34.59 11.48 28.89
C LEU A 189 34.27 12.92 29.36
N GLN A 190 32.98 13.25 29.54
CA GLN A 190 32.55 14.56 30.02
C GLN A 190 33.15 14.90 31.39
N SER A 191 33.25 13.92 32.30
CA SER A 191 33.83 14.12 33.63
C SER A 191 35.33 14.44 33.58
N ILE A 192 36.06 13.81 32.65
CA ILE A 192 37.50 14.03 32.46
C ILE A 192 37.74 15.38 31.78
N GLU A 193 36.94 15.72 30.76
CA GLU A 193 36.98 17.02 30.09
C GLU A 193 36.73 18.18 31.08
N LYS A 194 35.78 18.01 32.01
CA LYS A 194 35.53 18.97 33.09
C LYS A 194 36.76 19.14 34.01
N LYS A 195 37.41 18.06 34.42
CA LYS A 195 38.64 18.11 35.23
C LYS A 195 39.79 18.82 34.51
N ILE A 196 39.92 18.62 33.20
CA ILE A 196 40.89 19.34 32.38
C ILE A 196 40.57 20.84 32.37
N LYS A 197 39.29 21.20 32.19
CA LYS A 197 38.83 22.59 32.23
C LYS A 197 39.19 23.27 33.55
N ASP A 198 38.94 22.61 34.68
CA ASP A 198 39.22 23.15 36.02
C ASP A 198 40.73 23.36 36.27
N LEU A 199 41.58 22.42 35.82
CA LEU A 199 43.05 22.51 35.98
C LEU A 199 43.72 23.44 34.96
N SER A 200 43.06 23.69 33.81
CA SER A 200 43.59 24.52 32.73
C SER A 200 43.40 26.02 32.90
N GLN A 201 42.84 26.50 34.04
CA GLN A 201 42.59 27.92 34.31
C GLN A 201 43.84 28.82 34.18
N ALA A 202 45.05 28.27 34.30
CA ALA A 202 46.30 29.01 34.12
C ALA A 202 46.75 29.16 32.65
N ASN A 203 46.16 28.41 31.69
CA ASN A 203 46.60 28.40 30.28
C ASN A 203 45.49 28.91 29.34
N GLN A 204 45.55 30.21 29.02
CA GLN A 204 44.56 30.91 28.19
C GLN A 204 44.33 30.26 26.80
N LYS A 205 45.38 29.69 26.18
CA LYS A 205 45.26 29.01 24.88
C LYS A 205 44.46 27.70 24.98
N LEU A 206 44.69 26.94 26.05
CA LEU A 206 43.98 25.69 26.31
C LEU A 206 42.50 25.97 26.63
N GLN A 207 42.22 27.01 27.43
CA GLN A 207 40.87 27.44 27.75
C GLN A 207 40.09 27.91 26.51
N HIS A 208 40.74 28.64 25.59
CA HIS A 208 40.13 29.07 24.33
C HIS A 208 39.73 27.87 23.45
N ASN A 209 40.63 26.91 23.27
CA ASN A 209 40.36 25.71 22.45
C ASN A 209 39.29 24.82 23.09
N ILE A 210 39.26 24.68 24.41
CA ILE A 210 38.19 23.94 25.11
C ILE A 210 36.84 24.63 24.89
N LYS A 211 36.78 25.97 24.95
CA LYS A 211 35.53 26.70 24.71
C LYS A 211 35.06 26.51 23.26
N GLN A 212 35.95 26.63 22.28
CA GLN A 212 35.64 26.36 20.88
C GLN A 212 35.16 24.92 20.65
N LEU A 213 35.71 23.94 21.39
CA LEU A 213 35.26 22.55 21.31
C LEU A 213 33.83 22.40 21.82
N GLN A 214 33.49 23.06 22.93
CA GLN A 214 32.13 23.06 23.47
C GLN A 214 31.13 23.72 22.51
N ASP A 215 31.52 24.84 21.88
CA ASP A 215 30.68 25.52 20.90
C ASP A 215 30.42 24.61 19.67
N ILE A 216 31.46 23.94 19.16
CA ILE A 216 31.33 22.98 18.04
C ILE A 216 30.46 21.78 18.42
N GLN A 217 30.59 21.25 19.65
CA GLN A 217 29.76 20.14 20.12
C GLN A 217 28.29 20.54 20.22
N SER A 218 28.01 21.73 20.76
CA SER A 218 26.65 22.28 20.81
C SER A 218 26.08 22.47 19.41
N ASP A 219 26.89 22.92 18.45
CA ASP A 219 26.47 23.05 17.05
C ASP A 219 26.16 21.68 16.43
N ILE A 220 27.00 20.67 16.68
CA ILE A 220 26.76 19.29 16.20
C ILE A 220 25.44 18.76 16.77
N GLU A 221 25.21 18.88 18.08
CA GLU A 221 23.97 18.43 18.73
C GLU A 221 22.72 19.11 18.13
N LEU A 222 22.81 20.43 17.89
CA LEU A 222 21.72 21.19 17.29
C LEU A 222 21.45 20.74 15.84
N ARG A 223 22.49 20.47 15.05
CA ARG A 223 22.36 19.97 13.68
C ARG A 223 21.88 18.53 13.60
N ASP A 224 22.34 17.66 14.50
CA ASP A 224 21.84 16.28 14.64
C ASP A 224 20.34 16.28 14.97
N GLY A 225 19.88 17.17 15.87
CA GLY A 225 18.45 17.35 16.16
C GLY A 225 17.65 17.81 14.94
N GLN A 226 18.18 18.74 14.14
CA GLN A 226 17.56 19.17 12.88
C GLN A 226 17.53 18.05 11.83
N LEU A 227 18.58 17.23 11.77
CA LEU A 227 18.69 16.09 10.87
C LEU A 227 17.63 15.04 11.19
N GLU A 228 17.45 14.69 12.47
CA GLU A 228 16.42 13.74 12.89
C GLU A 228 15.00 14.26 12.60
N SER A 229 14.73 15.54 12.87
CA SER A 229 13.46 16.17 12.48
C SER A 229 13.22 16.15 10.97
N ALA A 230 14.26 16.40 10.16
CA ALA A 230 14.17 16.34 8.70
C ALA A 230 13.91 14.90 8.21
N LYS A 231 14.55 13.89 8.80
CA LYS A 231 14.30 12.47 8.48
C LYS A 231 12.85 12.07 8.80
N GLN A 232 12.31 12.49 9.95
CA GLN A 232 10.90 12.23 10.29
C GLN A 232 9.95 12.90 9.28
N THR A 233 10.25 14.14 8.89
CA THR A 233 9.47 14.87 7.87
C THR A 233 9.53 14.16 6.51
N LEU A 234 10.69 13.61 6.14
CA LEU A 234 10.86 12.86 4.90
C LEU A 234 9.99 11.61 4.87
N VAL A 235 9.95 10.84 5.97
CA VAL A 235 9.10 9.64 6.08
C VAL A 235 7.63 10.00 5.88
N GLU A 236 7.15 11.07 6.52
CA GLU A 236 5.77 11.52 6.35
C GLU A 236 5.48 12.00 4.91
N ASN A 237 6.40 12.77 4.32
CA ASN A 237 6.26 13.23 2.93
C ASN A 237 6.25 12.05 1.94
N MET A 238 7.08 11.02 2.16
CA MET A 238 7.06 9.80 1.34
C MET A 238 5.72 9.06 1.45
N ARG A 239 5.17 8.95 2.67
CA ARG A 239 3.86 8.32 2.88
C ARG A 239 2.75 9.05 2.13
N ILE A 240 2.71 10.38 2.24
CA ILE A 240 1.74 11.23 1.53
C ILE A 240 1.93 11.11 0.01
N HIS A 241 3.18 11.09 -0.47
CA HIS A 241 3.47 10.92 -1.89
C HIS A 241 3.00 9.55 -2.41
N GLN A 242 3.18 8.48 -1.62
CA GLN A 242 2.75 7.14 -1.99
C GLN A 242 1.22 7.03 -2.11
N ASP A 243 0.47 7.57 -1.14
CA ASP A 243 -1.00 7.65 -1.21
C ASP A 243 -1.47 8.49 -2.42
N ALA A 244 -0.82 9.63 -2.68
CA ALA A 244 -1.14 10.45 -3.85
C ALA A 244 -0.87 9.71 -5.18
N LYS A 245 0.24 8.95 -5.25
CA LYS A 245 0.62 8.17 -6.43
C LYS A 245 -0.31 6.98 -6.68
N GLU A 246 -0.76 6.32 -5.63
CA GLU A 246 -1.73 5.22 -5.74
C GLU A 246 -3.08 5.71 -6.29
N ARG A 247 -3.56 6.86 -5.79
CA ARG A 247 -4.75 7.52 -6.33
C ARG A 247 -4.57 7.96 -7.78
N ALA A 248 -3.39 8.47 -8.15
CA ALA A 248 -3.10 8.84 -9.53
C ALA A 248 -3.13 7.62 -10.48
N LYS A 249 -2.62 6.46 -10.05
CA LYS A 249 -2.64 5.22 -10.83
C LYS A 249 -4.07 4.72 -11.09
N GLN A 250 -4.96 4.83 -10.09
CA GLN A 250 -6.38 4.52 -10.25
C GLN A 250 -7.06 5.44 -11.28
N ILE A 251 -6.60 6.69 -11.39
CA ILE A 251 -7.14 7.70 -12.31
C ILE A 251 -6.54 7.59 -13.72
N GLU A 252 -5.32 7.09 -13.87
CA GLU A 252 -4.72 6.88 -15.19
C GLU A 252 -5.54 5.92 -16.06
N ASP A 253 -6.11 4.87 -15.45
CA ASP A 253 -7.07 3.97 -16.12
C ASP A 253 -8.37 4.70 -16.52
N LEU A 254 -8.80 5.68 -15.72
CA LEU A 254 -9.95 6.53 -16.03
C LEU A 254 -9.66 7.52 -17.16
N ARG A 255 -8.43 8.03 -17.27
CA ARG A 255 -8.04 8.99 -18.32
C ARG A 255 -8.16 8.39 -19.71
N GLY A 256 -7.75 7.13 -19.90
CA GLY A 256 -7.93 6.43 -21.17
C GLY A 256 -9.40 6.36 -21.61
N LYS A 257 -10.29 6.07 -20.65
CA LYS A 257 -11.74 6.03 -20.87
C LYS A 257 -12.32 7.42 -21.16
N LEU A 258 -11.84 8.48 -20.51
CA LEU A 258 -12.27 9.86 -20.78
C LEU A 258 -11.86 10.35 -22.18
N GLU A 259 -10.66 10.01 -22.65
CA GLU A 259 -10.21 10.33 -24.01
C GLU A 259 -11.05 9.60 -25.08
N GLU A 260 -11.45 8.36 -24.80
CA GLU A 260 -12.35 7.59 -25.65
C GLU A 260 -13.75 8.21 -25.71
N ILE A 261 -14.31 8.61 -24.56
CA ILE A 261 -15.59 9.36 -24.49
C ILE A 261 -15.52 10.62 -25.35
N SER A 262 -14.44 11.42 -25.25
CA SER A 262 -14.30 12.64 -26.04
C SER A 262 -14.29 12.39 -27.55
N LYS A 263 -13.63 11.32 -28.01
CA LYS A 263 -13.62 10.93 -29.44
C LYS A 263 -15.02 10.50 -29.89
N LEU A 264 -15.74 9.75 -29.07
CA LEU A 264 -17.12 9.32 -29.37
C LEU A 264 -18.09 10.51 -29.42
N GLU A 265 -17.93 11.49 -28.52
CA GLU A 265 -18.71 12.73 -28.53
C GLU A 265 -18.46 13.56 -29.80
N GLN A 266 -17.20 13.73 -30.22
CA GLN A 266 -16.88 14.40 -31.50
C GLN A 266 -17.50 13.68 -32.70
N LYS A 267 -17.45 12.35 -32.72
CA LYS A 267 -18.08 11.53 -33.77
C LYS A 267 -19.60 11.70 -33.77
N GLN A 268 -20.22 11.74 -32.59
CA GLN A 268 -21.64 11.96 -32.44
C GLN A 268 -22.05 13.34 -32.98
N ASP A 269 -21.29 14.40 -32.69
CA ASP A 269 -21.59 15.75 -33.18
C ASP A 269 -21.45 15.85 -34.71
N LEU A 270 -20.44 15.19 -35.29
CA LEU A 270 -20.33 15.09 -36.75
C LEU A 270 -21.54 14.37 -37.38
N LEU A 271 -22.03 13.30 -36.75
CA LEU A 271 -23.22 12.58 -37.23
C LEU A 271 -24.50 13.41 -37.06
N LYS A 272 -24.64 14.20 -35.99
CA LYS A 272 -25.76 15.14 -35.83
C LYS A 272 -25.80 16.18 -36.94
N GLU A 273 -24.65 16.73 -37.34
CA GLU A 273 -24.58 17.65 -38.48
C GLU A 273 -24.97 16.96 -39.79
N LYS A 274 -24.53 15.71 -40.00
CA LYS A 274 -24.97 14.90 -41.16
C LYS A 274 -26.46 14.60 -41.12
N LEU A 275 -27.04 14.32 -39.95
CA LEU A 275 -28.47 14.08 -39.77
C LEU A 275 -29.27 15.32 -40.19
N LYS A 276 -28.88 16.52 -39.72
CA LYS A 276 -29.51 17.78 -40.13
C LYS A 276 -29.46 17.97 -41.65
N SER A 277 -28.34 17.62 -42.29
CA SER A 277 -28.23 17.70 -43.75
C SER A 277 -29.17 16.72 -44.47
N ALA A 278 -29.27 15.48 -43.98
CA ALA A 278 -30.18 14.47 -44.53
C ALA A 278 -31.65 14.87 -44.35
N GLU A 279 -32.02 15.45 -43.19
CA GLU A 279 -33.36 15.98 -42.93
C GLU A 279 -33.71 17.12 -43.90
N LYS A 280 -32.75 18.00 -44.20
CA LYS A 280 -32.92 19.06 -45.19
C LYS A 280 -33.11 18.51 -46.61
N ASP A 281 -32.42 17.42 -46.95
CA ASP A 281 -32.61 16.74 -48.23
C ASP A 281 -34.00 16.08 -48.34
N VAL A 282 -34.49 15.48 -47.25
CA VAL A 282 -35.87 14.99 -47.15
C VAL A 282 -36.86 16.14 -47.36
N GLU A 283 -36.67 17.27 -46.66
CA GLU A 283 -37.54 18.44 -46.79
C GLU A 283 -37.56 18.98 -48.23
N ASN A 284 -36.40 19.08 -48.87
CA ASN A 284 -36.27 19.51 -50.26
C ASN A 284 -36.95 18.55 -51.24
N ALA A 285 -36.84 17.24 -50.99
CA ALA A 285 -37.50 16.22 -51.81
C ALA A 285 -39.03 16.32 -51.69
N ILE A 286 -39.56 16.51 -50.48
CA ILE A 286 -40.99 16.70 -50.24
C ILE A 286 -41.51 17.97 -50.91
N ARG A 287 -40.80 19.10 -50.77
CA ARG A 287 -41.19 20.38 -51.41
C ARG A 287 -41.31 20.27 -52.93
N LYS A 288 -40.45 19.46 -53.56
CA LYS A 288 -40.45 19.25 -55.01
C LYS A 288 -41.30 18.07 -55.47
N ALA A 289 -41.90 17.32 -54.54
CA ALA A 289 -42.73 16.16 -54.84
C ALA A 289 -43.94 16.45 -55.76
N PRO A 290 -44.55 17.65 -55.76
CA PRO A 290 -45.63 17.98 -56.71
C PRO A 290 -45.18 18.11 -58.17
N LEU A 291 -43.91 18.44 -58.43
CA LEU A 291 -43.42 18.75 -59.79
C LEU A 291 -43.56 17.57 -60.77
N PRO A 292 -43.17 16.32 -60.43
CA PRO A 292 -43.38 15.16 -61.29
C PRO A 292 -44.83 14.96 -61.76
N PHE A 293 -45.82 15.31 -60.94
CA PHE A 293 -47.25 15.20 -61.31
C PHE A 293 -47.68 16.24 -62.36
N LEU A 294 -46.90 17.31 -62.54
CA LEU A 294 -47.18 18.36 -63.53
C LEU A 294 -46.37 18.21 -64.82
N LEU A 295 -45.37 17.31 -64.86
CA LEU A 295 -44.46 17.19 -66.00
C LEU A 295 -45.18 16.75 -67.28
N GLU A 296 -46.17 15.85 -67.18
CA GLU A 296 -46.98 15.43 -68.34
C GLU A 296 -47.71 16.62 -68.97
N PHE A 297 -48.37 17.45 -68.16
CA PHE A 297 -49.05 18.65 -68.63
C PHE A 297 -48.09 19.69 -69.23
N VAL A 298 -46.93 19.88 -68.60
CA VAL A 298 -45.89 20.79 -69.12
C VAL A 298 -45.37 20.31 -70.47
N GLN A 299 -45.23 18.99 -70.67
CA GLN A 299 -44.78 18.42 -71.93
C GLN A 299 -45.77 18.72 -73.05
N GLU A 300 -47.07 18.51 -72.81
CA GLU A 300 -48.13 18.83 -73.79
C GLU A 300 -48.11 20.31 -74.19
N MET A 301 -47.95 21.22 -73.22
CA MET A 301 -47.89 22.66 -73.48
C MET A 301 -46.69 23.07 -74.36
N VAL A 302 -45.51 22.47 -74.13
CA VAL A 302 -44.31 22.74 -74.93
C VAL A 302 -44.51 22.30 -76.38
N GLU A 303 -45.10 21.14 -76.59
CA GLU A 303 -45.40 20.62 -77.93
C GLU A 303 -46.39 21.50 -78.69
N GLU A 304 -47.41 22.04 -78.02
CA GLU A 304 -48.38 22.94 -78.66
C GLU A 304 -47.73 24.26 -79.09
N LEU A 305 -46.91 24.86 -78.23
CA LEU A 305 -46.20 26.11 -78.53
C LEU A 305 -45.24 25.96 -79.71
N GLN A 306 -44.54 24.82 -79.82
CA GLN A 306 -43.66 24.52 -80.96
C GLN A 306 -44.38 24.57 -82.30
N ARG A 307 -45.61 24.05 -82.38
CA ARG A 307 -46.37 24.02 -83.64
C ARG A 307 -46.76 25.41 -84.12
N LYS A 308 -47.01 26.36 -83.21
CA LYS A 308 -47.46 27.72 -83.55
C LYS A 308 -46.33 28.61 -84.08
N THR A 309 -45.11 28.48 -83.58
CA THR A 309 -43.98 29.36 -83.94
C THR A 309 -43.49 29.17 -85.39
N ILE A 310 -43.56 27.95 -85.94
CA ILE A 310 -43.02 27.61 -87.28
C ILE A 310 -43.76 28.32 -88.43
N LYS A 311 -45.05 28.62 -88.27
CA LYS A 311 -45.87 29.26 -89.32
C LYS A 311 -45.50 30.73 -89.56
N THR A 312 -44.99 31.43 -88.55
CA THR A 312 -44.83 32.89 -88.57
C THR A 312 -43.51 33.36 -89.17
N THR A 313 -42.47 32.53 -89.15
CA THR A 313 -41.09 32.92 -89.55
C THR A 313 -40.88 33.03 -91.07
N ARG A 314 -41.71 32.39 -91.91
CA ARG A 314 -41.54 32.40 -93.37
C ARG A 314 -41.81 33.75 -94.05
N SER A 315 -42.54 34.67 -93.42
CA SER A 315 -42.95 35.94 -94.05
C SER A 315 -41.90 37.07 -93.97
N PHE A 316 -40.88 36.96 -93.11
CA PHE A 316 -39.95 38.07 -92.83
C PHE A 316 -38.76 38.21 -93.79
N VAL A 317 -38.37 37.15 -94.49
CA VAL A 317 -37.17 37.16 -95.36
C VAL A 317 -37.42 37.95 -96.66
N SER A 318 -38.67 38.09 -97.09
CA SER A 318 -39.06 38.69 -98.38
C SER A 318 -39.01 40.22 -98.41
N VAL A 319 -39.14 40.90 -97.26
CA VAL A 319 -39.34 42.36 -97.18
C VAL A 319 -38.05 43.13 -97.47
N LYS A 320 -36.93 42.71 -96.86
CA LYS A 320 -35.65 43.43 -96.94
C LYS A 320 -35.06 43.42 -98.36
N GLN A 321 -35.24 42.32 -99.08
CA GLN A 321 -34.78 42.17 -100.46
C GLN A 321 -35.58 43.02 -101.45
N LEU A 322 -36.88 43.23 -101.19
CA LEU A 322 -37.73 44.10 -102.00
C LEU A 322 -37.40 45.60 -101.79
N GLN A 323 -37.01 45.99 -100.57
CA GLN A 323 -36.56 47.35 -100.28
C GLN A 323 -35.25 47.69 -101.00
N GLU A 324 -34.24 46.81 -100.98
CA GLU A 324 -32.97 47.03 -101.69
C GLU A 324 -33.11 47.09 -103.22
N LEU A 325 -34.17 46.49 -103.77
CA LEU A 325 -34.48 46.54 -105.21
C LEU A 325 -34.97 47.91 -105.67
N LEU A 326 -35.61 48.70 -104.80
CA LEU A 326 -36.13 50.04 -105.13
C LEU A 326 -35.02 51.09 -105.31
N ASP A 327 -33.88 50.89 -104.65
CA ASP A 327 -32.74 51.81 -104.65
C ASP A 327 -31.82 51.63 -105.86
N ARG A 328 -32.06 50.62 -106.69
CA ARG A 328 -31.30 50.37 -107.92
C ARG A 328 -32.02 50.92 -109.15
N GLU A 329 -31.26 51.40 -110.13
CA GLU A 329 -31.83 51.91 -111.40
C GLU A 329 -32.38 50.79 -112.28
N ASN A 330 -31.81 49.59 -112.19
CA ASN A 330 -32.21 48.42 -112.96
C ASN A 330 -32.61 47.27 -112.04
N CYS A 331 -33.63 46.51 -112.46
CA CYS A 331 -34.06 45.29 -111.79
C CYS A 331 -32.97 44.21 -111.90
N LEU A 332 -32.99 43.22 -110.99
CA LEU A 332 -32.04 42.09 -110.96
C LEU A 332 -31.99 41.29 -112.28
N CYS A 333 -33.04 41.36 -113.11
CA CYS A 333 -33.08 40.74 -114.44
C CYS A 333 -32.54 41.65 -115.58
N GLY A 334 -32.04 42.85 -115.27
CA GLY A 334 -31.38 43.77 -116.21
C GLY A 334 -32.29 44.83 -116.86
N ARG A 335 -33.60 44.83 -116.58
CA ARG A 335 -34.55 45.82 -117.12
C ARG A 335 -34.54 47.10 -116.28
N CYS A 336 -34.56 48.29 -116.89
CA CYS A 336 -34.67 49.55 -116.15
C CYS A 336 -35.99 49.60 -115.35
N LEU A 337 -35.90 49.99 -114.08
CA LEU A 337 -37.05 50.16 -113.20
C LEU A 337 -37.68 51.53 -113.43
N ASP A 338 -38.75 51.54 -114.22
CA ASP A 338 -39.60 52.71 -114.40
C ASP A 338 -40.40 53.03 -113.12
N GLU A 339 -40.94 54.25 -113.07
CA GLU A 339 -41.58 54.79 -111.87
C GLU A 339 -42.83 54.02 -111.45
N ASN A 340 -43.56 53.44 -112.42
CA ASN A 340 -44.72 52.60 -112.15
C ASN A 340 -44.34 51.29 -111.44
N SER A 341 -43.27 50.63 -111.87
CA SER A 341 -42.78 49.40 -111.22
C SER A 341 -42.32 49.68 -109.78
N ARG A 342 -41.67 50.82 -109.55
CA ARG A 342 -41.25 51.22 -108.20
C ARG A 342 -42.45 51.48 -107.28
N ASN A 343 -43.52 52.08 -107.79
CA ASN A 343 -44.72 52.32 -106.99
C ASN A 343 -45.44 51.01 -106.61
N PHE A 344 -45.52 50.03 -107.52
CA PHE A 344 -46.12 48.73 -107.20
C PHE A 344 -45.37 47.97 -106.09
N ILE A 345 -44.02 47.98 -106.12
CA ILE A 345 -43.21 47.32 -105.09
C ILE A 345 -43.40 48.01 -103.72
N ARG A 346 -43.52 49.34 -103.68
CA ARG A 346 -43.82 50.07 -102.43
C ARG A 346 -45.18 49.68 -101.85
N GLU A 347 -46.19 49.49 -102.70
CA GLU A 347 -47.54 49.10 -102.26
C GLU A 347 -47.57 47.70 -101.64
N GLN A 348 -46.83 46.73 -102.22
CA GLN A 348 -46.71 45.38 -101.67
C GLN A 348 -45.94 45.36 -100.33
N LEU A 349 -44.90 46.18 -100.20
CA LEU A 349 -44.18 46.34 -98.93
C LEU A 349 -45.09 46.85 -97.81
N ALA A 350 -45.93 47.84 -98.11
CA ALA A 350 -46.89 48.39 -97.14
C ALA A 350 -47.95 47.35 -96.69
N GLN A 351 -48.37 46.45 -97.58
CA GLN A 351 -49.28 45.34 -97.21
C GLN A 351 -48.61 44.33 -96.27
N ILE A 352 -47.34 44.00 -96.50
CA ILE A 352 -46.61 43.06 -95.65
C ILE A 352 -46.28 43.68 -94.29
N GLU A 353 -45.91 44.97 -94.24
CA GLU A 353 -45.66 45.69 -92.99
C GLU A 353 -46.91 45.77 -92.10
N ASN A 354 -48.11 45.90 -92.70
CA ASN A 354 -49.37 45.83 -91.95
C ASN A 354 -49.65 44.44 -91.33
N MET A 355 -49.08 43.36 -91.87
CA MET A 355 -49.10 42.03 -91.23
C MET A 355 -48.01 41.86 -90.16
N GLY A 356 -47.06 42.79 -90.04
CA GLY A 356 -45.89 42.72 -89.16
C GLY A 356 -46.14 42.85 -87.65
N LYS A 357 -47.38 43.12 -87.20
CA LYS A 357 -47.76 43.16 -85.75
C LYS A 357 -47.60 41.82 -85.02
N LEU A 358 -47.31 40.73 -85.72
CA LEU A 358 -47.11 39.38 -85.17
C LEU A 358 -45.78 39.13 -84.42
N THR A 359 -44.91 40.13 -84.26
CA THR A 359 -43.52 39.97 -83.77
C THR A 359 -43.36 39.83 -82.25
N GLN A 360 -44.11 40.58 -81.44
CA GLN A 360 -43.94 40.53 -79.98
C GLN A 360 -44.51 39.24 -79.35
N GLU A 361 -45.66 38.77 -79.81
CA GLU A 361 -46.30 37.57 -79.28
C GLU A 361 -45.50 36.29 -79.57
N THR A 362 -44.85 36.20 -80.75
CA THR A 362 -44.03 35.04 -81.09
C THR A 362 -42.75 34.97 -80.26
N LEU A 363 -42.11 36.11 -79.97
CA LEU A 363 -40.95 36.18 -79.07
C LEU A 363 -41.31 35.70 -77.66
N LEU A 364 -42.44 36.15 -77.11
CA LEU A 364 -42.94 35.72 -75.79
C LEU A 364 -43.25 34.21 -75.74
N GLN A 365 -43.82 33.66 -76.82
CA GLN A 365 -44.13 32.23 -76.90
C GLN A 365 -42.87 31.36 -76.96
N ASP A 366 -41.84 31.78 -77.70
CA ASP A 366 -40.58 31.04 -77.78
C ASP A 366 -39.79 31.12 -76.46
N GLU A 367 -39.85 32.26 -75.77
CA GLU A 367 -39.29 32.41 -74.42
C GLU A 367 -40.01 31.49 -73.41
N LEU A 368 -41.35 31.46 -73.43
CA LEU A 368 -42.14 30.59 -72.55
C LEU A 368 -41.85 29.11 -72.82
N LYS A 369 -41.80 28.70 -74.08
CA LYS A 369 -41.44 27.33 -74.49
C LYS A 369 -40.06 26.94 -73.95
N THR A 370 -39.08 27.82 -74.05
CA THR A 370 -37.72 27.58 -73.55
C THR A 370 -37.73 27.37 -72.02
N LYS A 371 -38.46 28.21 -71.28
CA LYS A 371 -38.60 28.06 -69.82
C LYS A 371 -39.30 26.76 -69.42
N LEU A 372 -40.36 26.38 -70.10
CA LEU A 372 -41.09 25.13 -69.84
C LEU A 372 -40.25 23.89 -70.20
N SER A 373 -39.45 23.96 -71.27
CA SER A 373 -38.54 22.87 -71.65
C SER A 373 -37.47 22.60 -70.59
N LEU A 374 -37.05 23.63 -69.84
CA LEU A 374 -36.12 23.49 -68.72
C LEU A 374 -36.72 22.68 -67.57
N LEU A 375 -38.03 22.83 -67.31
CA LEU A 375 -38.72 22.09 -66.25
C LEU A 375 -38.82 20.59 -66.56
N LEU A 376 -38.87 20.20 -67.84
CA LEU A 376 -38.87 18.80 -68.28
C LEU A 376 -37.56 18.06 -67.99
N GLN A 377 -36.46 18.80 -67.73
CA GLN A 377 -35.17 18.19 -67.36
C GLN A 377 -35.10 17.82 -65.86
N TYR A 378 -36.15 18.08 -65.09
CA TYR A 378 -36.22 17.78 -63.66
C TYR A 378 -36.25 16.26 -63.41
N HIS A 379 -35.25 15.75 -62.69
CA HIS A 379 -35.18 14.36 -62.26
C HIS A 379 -35.84 14.17 -60.90
N ARG A 380 -36.70 13.15 -60.77
CA ARG A 380 -37.36 12.83 -59.50
C ARG A 380 -36.34 12.35 -58.46
N PRO A 381 -36.25 12.98 -57.27
CA PRO A 381 -35.39 12.48 -56.20
C PRO A 381 -35.89 11.13 -55.68
N ASN A 382 -34.96 10.21 -55.38
CA ASN A 382 -35.27 8.90 -54.80
C ASN A 382 -35.48 9.04 -53.28
N LEU A 383 -36.73 9.20 -52.87
CA LEU A 383 -37.10 9.42 -51.47
C LEU A 383 -36.69 8.25 -50.56
N ASP A 384 -36.81 7.01 -51.04
CA ASP A 384 -36.47 5.80 -50.27
C ASP A 384 -34.97 5.77 -49.92
N GLN A 385 -34.11 6.17 -50.86
CA GLN A 385 -32.68 6.25 -50.59
C GLN A 385 -32.35 7.33 -49.55
N ILE A 386 -32.99 8.49 -49.62
CA ILE A 386 -32.77 9.60 -48.69
C ILE A 386 -33.25 9.23 -47.28
N LEU A 387 -34.43 8.60 -47.16
CA LEU A 387 -34.96 8.13 -45.87
C LEU A 387 -34.07 7.05 -45.25
N ASN A 388 -33.61 6.08 -46.03
CA ASN A 388 -32.69 5.05 -45.54
C ASN A 388 -31.36 5.62 -45.02
N ILE A 389 -30.83 6.68 -45.64
CA ILE A 389 -29.61 7.35 -45.17
C ILE A 389 -29.88 8.07 -43.85
N ARG A 390 -31.00 8.79 -43.72
CA ARG A 390 -31.42 9.44 -42.47
C ARG A 390 -31.51 8.42 -41.33
N ASP A 391 -32.19 7.30 -41.56
CA ASP A 391 -32.45 6.30 -40.53
C ASP A 391 -31.17 5.65 -40.02
N ARG A 392 -30.27 5.27 -40.93
CA ARG A 392 -28.94 4.75 -40.55
C ARG A 392 -28.14 5.73 -39.70
N ILE A 393 -28.14 7.02 -40.06
CA ILE A 393 -27.43 8.04 -39.28
C ILE A 393 -28.07 8.19 -37.90
N SER A 394 -29.40 8.11 -37.80
CA SER A 394 -30.11 8.16 -36.53
C SER A 394 -29.77 6.98 -35.62
N ASP A 395 -29.77 5.76 -36.17
CA ASP A 395 -29.42 4.53 -35.46
C ASP A 395 -27.96 4.58 -34.96
N ASP A 396 -27.02 5.05 -35.78
CA ASP A 396 -25.62 5.22 -35.40
C ASP A 396 -25.45 6.22 -34.25
N ILE A 397 -26.22 7.31 -34.24
CA ILE A 397 -26.22 8.29 -33.15
C ILE A 397 -26.72 7.66 -31.84
N ASP A 398 -27.77 6.85 -31.89
CA ASP A 398 -28.34 6.22 -30.71
C ASP A 398 -27.43 5.11 -30.14
N ASN A 399 -26.76 4.34 -31.01
CA ASN A 399 -25.73 3.39 -30.58
C ASN A 399 -24.56 4.10 -29.87
N LEU A 400 -24.07 5.22 -30.43
CA LEU A 400 -23.02 6.01 -29.79
C LEU A 400 -23.47 6.62 -28.46
N LYS A 401 -24.73 7.06 -28.34
CA LYS A 401 -25.27 7.54 -27.05
C LYS A 401 -25.21 6.44 -25.99
N GLN A 402 -25.61 5.21 -26.32
CA GLN A 402 -25.58 4.09 -25.38
C GLN A 402 -24.14 3.75 -24.95
N GLU A 403 -23.20 3.75 -25.89
CA GLU A 403 -21.78 3.50 -25.62
C GLU A 403 -21.17 4.58 -24.71
N ILE A 404 -21.40 5.86 -25.02
CA ILE A 404 -21.00 6.99 -24.17
C ILE A 404 -21.61 6.88 -22.77
N THR A 405 -22.88 6.48 -22.65
CA THR A 405 -23.56 6.35 -21.35
C THR A 405 -22.97 5.23 -20.50
N ARG A 406 -22.61 4.09 -21.12
CA ARG A 406 -21.93 2.98 -20.42
C ARG A 406 -20.57 3.42 -19.89
N LEU A 407 -19.74 4.01 -20.74
CA LEU A 407 -18.41 4.50 -20.36
C LEU A 407 -18.49 5.58 -19.27
N LYS A 408 -19.49 6.49 -19.32
CA LYS A 408 -19.70 7.49 -18.28
C LYS A 408 -20.08 6.88 -16.92
N ASN A 409 -20.92 5.84 -16.91
CA ASN A 409 -21.25 5.12 -15.67
C ASN A 409 -20.03 4.41 -15.07
N ASP A 410 -19.18 3.82 -15.91
CA ASP A 410 -17.94 3.17 -15.48
C ASP A 410 -16.92 4.17 -14.89
N THR A 411 -16.98 5.43 -15.32
CA THR A 411 -16.13 6.52 -14.78
C THR A 411 -16.67 7.23 -13.55
N GLN A 412 -17.83 6.84 -13.00
CA GLN A 412 -18.45 7.38 -11.78
C GLN A 412 -18.49 8.93 -11.66
N GLY A 413 -18.51 9.66 -12.78
CA GLY A 413 -18.55 11.12 -12.77
C GLY A 413 -17.23 11.82 -12.40
N THR A 414 -16.10 11.11 -12.38
CA THR A 414 -14.77 11.73 -12.21
C THR A 414 -14.46 12.63 -13.41
N ASN A 415 -14.32 13.92 -13.15
CA ASN A 415 -14.03 14.91 -14.20
C ASN A 415 -12.52 14.99 -14.47
N GLN A 416 -12.17 15.33 -15.71
CA GLN A 416 -10.78 15.51 -16.16
C GLN A 416 -9.98 16.51 -15.29
N GLN A 417 -10.67 17.47 -14.66
CA GLN A 417 -10.08 18.44 -13.73
C GLN A 417 -9.62 17.81 -12.41
N GLU A 418 -10.36 16.82 -11.87
CA GLU A 418 -9.98 16.14 -10.63
C GLU A 418 -8.73 15.28 -10.84
N ALA A 419 -8.60 14.70 -12.04
CA ALA A 419 -7.40 13.97 -12.44
C ALA A 419 -6.17 14.88 -12.50
N ASP A 420 -6.29 16.04 -13.13
CA ASP A 420 -5.20 17.03 -13.22
C ASP A 420 -4.79 17.56 -11.84
N ASP A 421 -5.75 17.77 -10.94
CA ASP A 421 -5.48 18.23 -9.57
C ASP A 421 -4.75 17.16 -8.74
N ILE A 422 -5.02 15.88 -8.97
CA ILE A 422 -4.32 14.77 -8.30
C ILE A 422 -2.89 14.66 -8.84
N TRP A 423 -2.67 14.77 -10.15
CA TRP A 423 -1.31 14.83 -10.71
C TRP A 423 -0.52 16.05 -10.23
N ARG A 424 -1.18 17.21 -10.08
CA ARG A 424 -0.55 18.39 -9.48
C ARG A 424 -0.13 18.13 -8.03
N LYS A 425 -0.96 17.43 -7.25
CA LYS A 425 -0.60 17.02 -5.87
C LYS A 425 0.54 16.01 -5.85
N VAL A 426 0.60 15.07 -6.79
CA VAL A 426 1.74 14.14 -6.94
C VAL A 426 3.02 14.93 -7.18
N GLY A 427 3.04 15.86 -8.14
CA GLY A 427 4.22 16.70 -8.41
C GLY A 427 4.63 17.57 -7.21
N GLN A 428 3.67 18.16 -6.49
CA GLN A 428 3.96 18.93 -5.28
C GLN A 428 4.54 18.09 -4.15
N THR A 429 4.03 16.87 -3.95
CA THR A 429 4.53 15.96 -2.92
C THR A 429 5.91 15.41 -3.29
N GLU A 430 6.15 15.11 -4.56
CA GLU A 430 7.47 14.72 -5.08
C GLU A 430 8.50 15.83 -4.86
N GLN A 431 8.15 17.08 -5.16
CA GLN A 431 9.02 18.23 -4.91
C GLN A 431 9.35 18.36 -3.42
N LYS A 432 8.37 18.20 -2.52
CA LYS A 432 8.62 18.23 -1.06
C LYS A 432 9.53 17.11 -0.58
N VAL A 433 9.40 15.90 -1.15
CA VAL A 433 10.30 14.78 -0.87
C VAL A 433 11.73 15.15 -1.30
N GLN A 434 11.89 15.68 -2.50
CA GLN A 434 13.19 16.11 -3.01
C GLN A 434 13.83 17.22 -2.14
N GLU A 435 13.08 18.28 -1.82
CA GLU A 435 13.56 19.38 -0.99
C GLU A 435 14.00 18.90 0.41
N THR A 436 13.26 17.96 0.99
CA THR A 436 13.59 17.37 2.29
C THR A 436 14.83 16.48 2.21
N SER A 437 14.97 15.71 1.12
CA SER A 437 16.16 14.89 0.84
C SER A 437 17.42 15.75 0.69
N ASP A 438 17.35 16.81 -0.11
CA ASP A 438 18.45 17.76 -0.30
C ASP A 438 18.84 18.43 1.02
N LYS A 439 17.86 18.75 1.87
CA LYS A 439 18.11 19.29 3.21
C LYS A 439 18.87 18.30 4.10
N ILE A 440 18.50 17.02 4.07
CA ILE A 440 19.19 15.95 4.80
C ILE A 440 20.64 15.82 4.31
N GLU A 441 20.87 15.86 3.00
CA GLU A 441 22.22 15.76 2.44
C GLU A 441 23.11 16.94 2.89
N ARG A 442 22.57 18.17 2.86
CA ARG A 442 23.27 19.37 3.32
C ARG A 442 23.62 19.29 4.81
N LEU A 443 22.66 18.95 5.66
CA LEU A 443 22.88 18.80 7.10
C LEU A 443 23.92 17.72 7.39
N THR A 444 23.88 16.60 6.68
CA THR A 444 24.86 15.51 6.83
C THR A 444 26.27 15.98 6.49
N LYS A 445 26.45 16.72 5.38
CA LYS A 445 27.74 17.30 4.99
C LYS A 445 28.26 18.32 6.02
N GLU A 446 27.38 19.16 6.55
CA GLU A 446 27.75 20.15 7.58
C GLU A 446 28.18 19.49 8.89
N ILE A 447 27.46 18.45 9.33
CA ILE A 447 27.81 17.66 10.52
C ILE A 447 29.17 16.98 10.33
N GLU A 448 29.45 16.42 9.15
CA GLU A 448 30.74 15.81 8.86
C GLU A 448 31.90 16.83 8.94
N GLN A 449 31.69 18.02 8.38
CA GLN A 449 32.68 19.10 8.48
C GLN A 449 32.92 19.55 9.93
N LEU A 450 31.85 19.63 10.74
CA LEU A 450 31.97 19.98 12.16
C LEU A 450 32.68 18.88 12.96
N LYS A 451 32.38 17.59 12.70
CA LYS A 451 33.07 16.45 13.32
C LYS A 451 34.56 16.43 12.98
N GLN A 452 34.93 16.76 11.74
CA GLN A 452 36.33 16.86 11.35
C GLN A 452 37.04 18.03 12.08
N LYS A 453 36.36 19.17 12.24
CA LYS A 453 36.88 20.29 13.05
C LYS A 453 37.01 19.91 14.53
N GLU A 454 36.02 19.21 15.09
CA GLU A 454 36.05 18.70 16.46
C GLU A 454 37.27 17.80 16.67
N LYS A 455 37.51 16.85 15.76
CA LYS A 455 38.66 15.94 15.80
C LYS A 455 40.00 16.68 15.79
N ASN A 456 40.18 17.64 14.88
CA ASN A 456 41.40 18.45 14.80
C ASN A 456 41.62 19.28 16.08
N LEU A 457 40.55 19.84 16.63
CA LEU A 457 40.62 20.64 17.85
C LEU A 457 40.94 19.78 19.07
N ARG A 458 40.36 18.56 19.17
CA ARG A 458 40.71 17.57 20.20
C ARG A 458 42.18 17.18 20.16
N GLN A 459 42.75 16.93 18.98
CA GLN A 459 44.19 16.65 18.82
C GLN A 459 45.07 17.82 19.26
N THR A 460 44.64 19.05 18.98
CA THR A 460 45.35 20.26 19.42
C THR A 460 45.31 20.42 20.94
N ILE A 461 44.15 20.14 21.56
CA ILE A 461 43.99 20.12 23.02
C ILE A 461 44.86 19.04 23.66
N GLU A 462 44.92 17.83 23.09
CA GLU A 462 45.78 16.73 23.56
C GLU A 462 47.26 17.14 23.57
N THR A 463 47.73 17.76 22.48
CA THR A 463 49.12 18.22 22.33
C THR A 463 49.48 19.32 23.34
N LEU A 464 48.57 20.29 23.54
CA LEU A 464 48.78 21.38 24.49
C LEU A 464 48.69 20.92 25.96
N ALA A 465 47.81 19.97 26.26
CA ALA A 465 47.67 19.37 27.59
C ALA A 465 48.87 18.47 27.95
N GLY A 466 49.56 17.90 26.96
CA GLY A 466 50.77 17.08 27.16
C GLY A 466 51.99 17.83 27.71
N GLN A 467 51.97 19.17 27.74
CA GLN A 467 53.11 19.99 28.16
C GLN A 467 53.29 20.09 29.69
N ASN A 468 52.27 19.71 30.48
CA ASN A 468 52.29 19.69 31.95
C ASN A 468 52.04 18.26 32.46
N LYS A 469 52.76 17.80 33.51
CA LYS A 469 52.71 16.39 33.99
C LYS A 469 51.31 15.92 34.43
N GLU A 470 50.56 16.77 35.12
CA GLU A 470 49.20 16.45 35.59
C GLU A 470 48.18 16.45 34.45
N THR A 471 48.25 17.42 33.53
CA THR A 471 47.38 17.49 32.35
C THR A 471 47.71 16.43 31.30
N ALA A 472 48.95 15.95 31.23
CA ALA A 472 49.35 14.85 30.34
C ALA A 472 48.70 13.52 30.74
N THR A 473 48.50 13.29 32.04
CA THR A 473 47.81 12.09 32.55
C THR A 473 46.33 12.14 32.19
N LEU A 474 45.70 13.30 32.34
CA LEU A 474 44.30 13.52 31.95
C LEU A 474 44.10 13.46 30.44
N ALA A 475 45.04 13.98 29.63
CA ALA A 475 44.99 13.87 28.17
C ALA A 475 45.02 12.39 27.71
N LYS A 476 45.83 11.54 28.35
CA LYS A 476 45.80 10.09 28.11
C LYS A 476 44.45 9.47 28.48
N GLN A 477 43.84 9.90 29.58
CA GLN A 477 42.51 9.43 29.98
C GLN A 477 41.42 9.85 29.00
N VAL A 478 41.47 11.09 28.47
CA VAL A 478 40.58 11.53 27.38
C VAL A 478 40.74 10.65 26.16
N LYS A 479 41.98 10.43 25.70
CA LYS A 479 42.26 9.56 24.55
C LYS A 479 41.66 8.17 24.72
N LEU A 480 41.85 7.56 25.89
CA LEU A 480 41.29 6.24 26.20
C LEU A 480 39.76 6.27 26.23
N ALA A 481 39.14 7.27 26.85
CA ALA A 481 37.69 7.41 26.93
C ALA A 481 37.06 7.69 25.54
N THR A 482 37.70 8.50 24.70
CA THR A 482 37.29 8.74 23.31
C THR A 482 37.41 7.46 22.50
N GLY A 483 38.53 6.74 22.59
CA GLY A 483 38.71 5.46 21.92
C GLY A 483 37.66 4.42 22.36
N LEU A 484 37.32 4.38 23.65
CA LEU A 484 36.27 3.50 24.16
C LEU A 484 34.89 3.87 23.61
N LYS A 485 34.56 5.17 23.54
CA LYS A 485 33.30 5.66 22.95
C LYS A 485 33.18 5.28 21.47
N GLU A 486 34.25 5.52 20.70
CA GLU A 486 34.30 5.20 19.26
C GLU A 486 34.18 3.69 19.05
N ALA A 487 34.98 2.88 19.75
CA ALA A 487 34.92 1.43 19.69
C ALA A 487 33.55 0.88 20.12
N SER A 488 32.93 1.45 21.16
CA SER A 488 31.58 1.05 21.59
C SER A 488 30.53 1.37 20.53
N THR A 489 30.66 2.50 19.83
CA THR A 489 29.74 2.89 18.75
C THR A 489 29.87 1.97 17.54
N GLU A 490 31.11 1.66 17.15
CA GLU A 490 31.40 0.71 16.07
C GLU A 490 30.87 -0.69 16.42
N LEU A 491 31.13 -1.15 17.65
CA LEU A 491 30.65 -2.43 18.16
C LEU A 491 29.11 -2.53 18.13
N ILE A 492 28.40 -1.48 18.57
CA ILE A 492 26.92 -1.45 18.52
C ILE A 492 26.42 -1.59 17.09
N ASN A 493 26.96 -0.80 16.16
CA ASN A 493 26.52 -0.82 14.77
C ASN A 493 26.81 -2.17 14.10
N TRP A 494 28.01 -2.72 14.34
CA TRP A 494 28.37 -4.04 13.86
C TRP A 494 27.44 -5.11 14.46
N TYR A 495 27.20 -5.08 15.77
CA TYR A 495 26.37 -6.07 16.46
C TYR A 495 24.90 -6.03 16.01
N ILE A 496 24.33 -4.85 15.78
CA ILE A 496 22.98 -4.70 15.21
C ILE A 496 22.92 -5.33 13.82
N ASN A 497 23.86 -4.99 12.95
CA ASN A 497 23.88 -5.53 11.58
C ASN A 497 24.09 -7.05 11.58
N GLN A 498 25.00 -7.54 12.43
CA GLN A 498 25.26 -8.97 12.57
C GLN A 498 24.02 -9.71 13.09
N SER A 499 23.40 -9.21 14.17
CA SER A 499 22.19 -9.80 14.73
C SER A 499 21.06 -9.84 13.70
N LYS A 500 20.91 -8.78 12.91
CA LYS A 500 19.91 -8.72 11.83
C LYS A 500 20.16 -9.79 10.77
N ASN A 501 21.40 -9.93 10.31
CA ASN A 501 21.79 -10.95 9.34
C ASN A 501 21.57 -12.37 9.90
N ASP A 502 21.87 -12.59 11.18
CA ASP A 502 21.68 -13.88 11.85
C ASP A 502 20.18 -14.23 11.97
N ILE A 503 19.34 -13.25 12.33
CA ILE A 503 17.88 -13.44 12.34
C ILE A 503 17.36 -13.69 10.92
N GLU A 504 17.76 -12.92 9.91
CA GLU A 504 17.36 -13.12 8.50
C GLU A 504 17.71 -14.51 8.02
N LYS A 505 18.95 -14.95 8.27
CA LYS A 505 19.43 -16.27 7.90
C LYS A 505 18.62 -17.38 8.55
N HIS A 506 18.51 -17.37 9.89
CA HIS A 506 17.78 -18.42 10.59
C HIS A 506 16.29 -18.39 10.26
N THR A 507 15.69 -17.21 10.13
CA THR A 507 14.29 -17.07 9.76
C THR A 507 14.04 -17.59 8.35
N THR A 508 14.94 -17.32 7.39
CA THR A 508 14.87 -17.86 6.03
C THR A 508 14.98 -19.38 6.01
N GLU A 509 15.98 -19.94 6.69
CA GLU A 509 16.17 -21.40 6.79
C GLU A 509 14.92 -22.08 7.36
N ARG A 510 14.31 -21.49 8.40
CA ARG A 510 13.09 -22.02 9.03
C ARG A 510 11.86 -21.84 8.16
N HIS A 511 11.73 -20.70 7.49
CA HIS A 511 10.60 -20.45 6.61
C HIS A 511 10.60 -21.42 5.42
N GLN A 512 11.76 -21.67 4.80
CA GLN A 512 11.89 -22.67 3.74
C GLN A 512 11.55 -24.09 4.20
N GLN A 513 11.81 -24.42 5.47
CA GLN A 513 11.43 -25.71 6.04
C GLN A 513 9.94 -25.81 6.31
N VAL A 514 9.30 -24.72 6.73
CA VAL A 514 7.91 -24.70 7.22
C VAL A 514 6.88 -24.44 6.11
N THR A 515 7.23 -23.64 5.12
CA THR A 515 6.36 -23.27 4.00
C THR A 515 5.98 -24.48 3.14
N ASN A 516 4.77 -24.45 2.58
CA ASN A 516 4.32 -25.44 1.59
C ASN A 516 4.79 -25.13 0.16
N LYS A 517 5.43 -23.98 -0.08
CA LYS A 517 5.95 -23.54 -1.39
C LYS A 517 7.42 -23.10 -1.32
N PRO A 518 8.34 -24.01 -0.95
CA PRO A 518 9.75 -23.64 -0.80
C PRO A 518 10.40 -23.16 -2.10
N GLU A 519 9.83 -23.54 -3.25
CA GLU A 519 10.32 -23.15 -4.58
C GLU A 519 9.89 -21.74 -5.02
N GLU A 520 8.88 -21.13 -4.38
CA GLU A 520 8.41 -19.78 -4.71
C GLU A 520 9.19 -18.69 -3.97
N TYR A 521 9.86 -19.02 -2.86
CA TYR A 521 10.48 -18.07 -1.95
C TYR A 521 12.00 -18.23 -1.88
N ILE A 522 12.73 -17.13 -2.09
CA ILE A 522 14.20 -17.08 -1.96
C ILE A 522 14.59 -16.92 -0.49
N GLY A 523 13.93 -16.02 0.23
CA GLY A 523 14.30 -15.72 1.61
C GLY A 523 13.47 -14.61 2.23
N ILE A 524 13.86 -14.25 3.45
CA ILE A 524 13.19 -13.22 4.25
C ILE A 524 14.14 -12.05 4.41
N GLU A 525 13.67 -10.88 4.04
CA GLU A 525 14.34 -9.60 4.28
C GLU A 525 13.77 -8.97 5.55
N ILE A 526 14.64 -8.52 6.43
CA ILE A 526 14.29 -7.74 7.61
C ILE A 526 14.69 -6.29 7.32
N LYS A 527 13.82 -5.33 7.60
CA LYS A 527 14.17 -3.89 7.49
C LYS A 527 14.75 -3.36 8.80
N ASN A 528 15.23 -2.12 8.81
CA ASN A 528 15.88 -1.51 10.00
C ASN A 528 14.95 -1.31 11.22
N ASN A 529 13.64 -1.42 11.01
CA ASN A 529 12.62 -1.43 12.05
C ASN A 529 12.18 -2.85 12.42
N TYR A 530 12.90 -3.89 11.97
CA TYR A 530 12.55 -5.30 12.12
C TYR A 530 11.23 -5.71 11.44
N THR A 531 10.72 -4.92 10.47
CA THR A 531 9.62 -5.37 9.60
C THR A 531 10.10 -6.44 8.63
N LEU A 532 9.26 -7.45 8.42
CA LEU A 532 9.53 -8.58 7.55
C LEU A 532 9.09 -8.26 6.12
N GLY A 533 9.84 -8.75 5.15
CA GLY A 533 9.48 -8.83 3.75
C GLY A 533 9.82 -10.22 3.22
N VAL A 534 8.95 -10.80 2.41
CA VAL A 534 9.18 -12.12 1.82
C VAL A 534 9.64 -11.94 0.39
N GLN A 535 10.84 -12.41 0.09
CA GLN A 535 11.42 -12.33 -1.24
C GLN A 535 11.05 -13.57 -2.06
N THR A 536 10.43 -13.36 -3.22
CA THR A 536 10.08 -14.45 -4.15
C THR A 536 11.21 -14.73 -5.15
N VAL A 537 11.12 -15.88 -5.83
CA VAL A 537 12.02 -16.23 -6.95
C VAL A 537 11.96 -15.26 -8.13
N THR A 538 10.87 -14.51 -8.26
CA THR A 538 10.71 -13.45 -9.28
C THR A 538 11.43 -12.15 -8.91
N GLY A 539 11.98 -12.06 -7.68
CA GLY A 539 12.65 -10.87 -7.16
C GLY A 539 11.69 -9.83 -6.57
N GLU A 540 10.40 -10.14 -6.44
CA GLU A 540 9.42 -9.27 -5.80
C GLU A 540 9.50 -9.40 -4.28
N LEU A 541 9.33 -8.28 -3.58
CA LEU A 541 9.25 -8.25 -2.12
C LEU A 541 7.77 -8.15 -1.71
N ILE A 542 7.23 -9.26 -1.24
CA ILE A 542 5.84 -9.36 -0.78
C ILE A 542 5.74 -8.87 0.66
N ASN A 543 4.74 -8.03 0.92
CA ASN A 543 4.40 -7.62 2.28
C ASN A 543 3.73 -8.82 3.00
N PRO A 544 4.14 -9.19 4.22
CA PRO A 544 3.48 -10.24 5.00
C PRO A 544 1.95 -10.13 5.09
N GLU A 545 1.38 -8.94 4.93
CA GLU A 545 -0.07 -8.72 4.91
C GLU A 545 -0.79 -9.36 3.72
N ASP A 546 -0.11 -9.53 2.59
CA ASP A 546 -0.67 -10.09 1.34
C ASP A 546 -0.65 -11.63 1.30
N LEU A 547 0.04 -12.26 2.26
CA LEU A 547 0.12 -13.71 2.39
C LEU A 547 -1.21 -14.33 2.85
N SER A 548 -1.43 -15.60 2.52
CA SER A 548 -2.55 -16.38 3.07
C SER A 548 -2.41 -16.56 4.58
N ALA A 549 -3.50 -16.95 5.25
CA ALA A 549 -3.48 -17.18 6.70
C ALA A 549 -2.39 -18.19 7.12
N GLY A 550 -2.35 -19.37 6.48
CA GLY A 550 -1.34 -20.40 6.76
C GLY A 550 0.10 -19.96 6.49
N GLU A 551 0.35 -19.20 5.42
CA GLU A 551 1.68 -18.63 5.12
C GLU A 551 2.10 -17.58 6.17
N LYS A 552 1.15 -16.78 6.70
CA LYS A 552 1.41 -15.86 7.81
C LYS A 552 1.80 -16.61 9.08
N GLU A 553 1.12 -17.71 9.39
CA GLU A 553 1.44 -18.53 10.56
C GLU A 553 2.85 -19.16 10.41
N ALA A 554 3.15 -19.73 9.24
CA ALA A 554 4.47 -20.29 8.92
C ALA A 554 5.58 -19.24 9.05
N LEU A 555 5.36 -18.04 8.52
CA LEU A 555 6.31 -16.93 8.60
C LEU A 555 6.53 -16.46 10.05
N ALA A 556 5.45 -16.32 10.82
CA ALA A 556 5.54 -15.93 12.23
C ALA A 556 6.29 -16.99 13.06
N PHE A 557 6.00 -18.27 12.86
CA PHE A 557 6.73 -19.36 13.51
C PHE A 557 8.22 -19.34 13.13
N ALA A 558 8.53 -19.17 11.85
CA ALA A 558 9.91 -19.09 11.36
C ALA A 558 10.66 -17.92 11.97
N PHE A 559 10.03 -16.75 12.08
CA PHE A 559 10.60 -15.56 12.70
C PHE A 559 10.81 -15.71 14.20
N ILE A 560 9.82 -16.22 14.94
CA ILE A 560 9.94 -16.48 16.40
C ILE A 560 11.10 -17.46 16.65
N THR A 561 11.18 -18.51 15.86
CA THR A 561 12.25 -19.52 15.96
C THR A 561 13.61 -18.93 15.56
N GLY A 562 13.66 -18.14 14.48
CA GLY A 562 14.88 -17.48 14.03
C GLY A 562 15.40 -16.46 15.04
N LEU A 563 14.51 -15.72 15.68
CA LEU A 563 14.85 -14.80 16.76
C LEU A 563 15.36 -15.55 18.00
N ASN A 564 14.72 -16.67 18.40
CA ASN A 564 15.19 -17.49 19.53
C ASN A 564 16.60 -18.04 19.26
N LEU A 565 16.88 -18.50 18.03
CA LEU A 565 18.19 -19.00 17.61
C LEU A 565 19.26 -17.92 17.53
N ALA A 566 18.91 -16.72 17.07
CA ALA A 566 19.82 -15.58 17.02
C ALA A 566 20.04 -14.93 18.40
N SER A 567 19.10 -15.13 19.33
CA SER A 567 19.21 -14.62 20.69
C SER A 567 20.18 -15.45 21.53
N ASN A 568 20.98 -14.77 22.35
CA ASN A 568 21.83 -15.43 23.35
C ASN A 568 21.05 -15.92 24.59
N THR A 569 19.77 -15.55 24.67
CA THR A 569 18.80 -15.90 25.72
C THR A 569 17.96 -17.10 25.27
N GLY A 570 18.48 -18.31 25.48
CA GLY A 570 17.79 -19.59 25.23
C GLY A 570 16.66 -19.86 26.21
N ALA A 571 15.67 -18.97 26.24
CA ALA A 571 14.46 -19.05 27.05
C ALA A 571 13.56 -20.23 26.60
N PRO A 572 12.73 -20.76 27.51
CA PRO A 572 11.84 -21.86 27.16
C PRO A 572 10.74 -21.34 26.22
N LEU A 573 10.48 -22.11 25.18
CA LEU A 573 9.45 -21.84 24.17
C LEU A 573 8.20 -22.63 24.50
N MET A 574 7.10 -21.95 24.79
CA MET A 574 5.82 -22.56 25.12
C MET A 574 4.77 -22.18 24.09
N MET A 575 4.11 -23.18 23.51
CA MET A 575 3.14 -22.99 22.44
C MET A 575 1.77 -23.52 22.84
N ASP A 576 0.73 -22.67 22.85
CA ASP A 576 -0.66 -23.08 23.06
C ASP A 576 -1.37 -23.34 21.74
N THR A 577 -1.84 -24.57 21.53
CA THR A 577 -2.54 -25.01 20.31
C THR A 577 -1.82 -24.55 19.02
N PRO A 578 -0.52 -24.89 18.83
CA PRO A 578 0.29 -24.37 17.74
C PRO A 578 -0.20 -24.73 16.32
N PHE A 579 -1.10 -25.71 16.19
CA PHE A 579 -1.41 -26.39 14.93
C PHE A 579 -2.88 -26.34 14.50
N GLY A 580 -3.76 -25.76 15.32
CA GLY A 580 -5.21 -25.94 15.20
C GLY A 580 -5.84 -25.43 13.89
N HIS A 581 -5.17 -24.55 13.15
CA HIS A 581 -5.65 -23.93 11.90
C HIS A 581 -4.79 -24.27 10.66
N LEU A 582 -3.77 -25.10 10.84
CA LEU A 582 -2.81 -25.46 9.79
C LEU A 582 -3.22 -26.75 9.07
N ASP A 583 -2.88 -26.83 7.79
CA ASP A 583 -2.99 -28.09 7.06
C ASP A 583 -1.91 -29.10 7.52
N ILE A 584 -2.11 -30.37 7.17
CA ILE A 584 -1.24 -31.48 7.60
C ILE A 584 0.22 -31.27 7.13
N ALA A 585 0.41 -30.63 5.97
CA ALA A 585 1.74 -30.37 5.42
C ALA A 585 2.51 -29.36 6.29
N HIS A 586 1.89 -28.22 6.62
CA HIS A 586 2.48 -27.23 7.52
C HIS A 586 2.71 -27.80 8.92
N GLN A 587 1.76 -28.57 9.46
CA GLN A 587 1.92 -29.22 10.77
C GLN A 587 3.16 -30.12 10.81
N THR A 588 3.33 -30.97 9.80
CA THR A 588 4.49 -31.88 9.69
C THR A 588 5.81 -31.09 9.63
N ASN A 589 5.83 -30.04 8.81
CA ASN A 589 7.03 -29.23 8.65
C ASN A 589 7.41 -28.47 9.93
N ILE A 590 6.42 -27.93 10.66
CA ILE A 590 6.67 -27.27 11.93
C ILE A 590 7.19 -28.26 12.98
N VAL A 591 6.60 -29.45 13.06
CA VAL A 591 7.05 -30.50 13.98
C VAL A 591 8.52 -30.85 13.74
N LYS A 592 8.93 -31.04 12.47
CA LYS A 592 10.34 -31.27 12.10
C LYS A 592 11.23 -30.11 12.50
N SER A 593 10.77 -28.88 12.32
CA SER A 593 11.51 -27.69 12.72
C SER A 593 11.68 -27.60 14.24
N ILE A 594 10.63 -27.89 15.02
CA ILE A 594 10.66 -27.88 16.50
C ILE A 594 11.75 -28.81 17.05
N CYS A 595 11.88 -30.00 16.47
CA CYS A 595 12.90 -30.99 16.88
C CYS A 595 14.35 -30.48 16.77
N SER A 596 14.58 -29.43 16.01
CA SER A 596 15.92 -28.85 15.77
C SER A 596 16.19 -27.57 16.55
N ILE A 597 15.28 -27.17 17.44
CA ILE A 597 15.43 -25.99 18.30
C ILE A 597 16.25 -26.40 19.54
N PRO A 598 17.42 -25.78 19.80
CA PRO A 598 18.28 -26.13 20.94
C PRO A 598 17.81 -25.52 22.27
N SER A 599 16.50 -25.40 22.47
CA SER A 599 15.85 -24.79 23.65
C SER A 599 14.76 -25.73 24.19
N GLN A 600 14.36 -25.55 25.46
CA GLN A 600 13.21 -26.28 25.98
C GLN A 600 11.92 -25.85 25.27
N VAL A 601 11.20 -26.82 24.69
CA VAL A 601 9.91 -26.60 24.02
C VAL A 601 8.79 -27.27 24.82
N ILE A 602 7.74 -26.52 25.17
CA ILE A 602 6.56 -27.01 25.89
C ILE A 602 5.33 -26.79 25.00
N LEU A 603 4.77 -27.87 24.48
CA LEU A 603 3.61 -27.83 23.58
C LEU A 603 2.33 -28.14 24.36
N LEU A 604 1.37 -27.22 24.34
CA LEU A 604 0.03 -27.47 24.85
C LEU A 604 -0.86 -27.83 23.67
N ALA A 605 -1.40 -29.04 23.67
CA ALA A 605 -2.12 -29.56 22.51
C ALA A 605 -3.38 -30.34 22.89
N THR A 606 -4.30 -30.44 21.94
CA THR A 606 -5.41 -31.40 21.98
C THR A 606 -5.03 -32.67 21.23
N ASP A 607 -5.79 -33.74 21.45
CA ASP A 607 -5.64 -34.99 20.70
C ASP A 607 -5.87 -34.80 19.19
N ARG A 608 -6.48 -33.68 18.77
CA ARG A 608 -6.67 -33.33 17.34
C ARG A 608 -5.47 -32.62 16.72
N ASP A 609 -4.66 -31.94 17.54
CA ASP A 609 -3.50 -31.17 17.06
C ASP A 609 -2.30 -32.08 16.74
N PHE A 610 -2.32 -33.32 17.25
CA PHE A 610 -1.27 -34.31 17.06
C PHE A 610 -1.84 -35.68 16.66
N PRO A 611 -2.08 -35.93 15.37
CA PRO A 611 -2.27 -37.29 14.87
C PRO A 611 -1.05 -38.18 15.15
N ASP A 612 -1.27 -39.49 15.27
CA ASP A 612 -0.25 -40.48 15.64
C ASP A 612 1.04 -40.38 14.80
N THR A 613 0.91 -40.04 13.51
CA THR A 613 2.04 -39.85 12.59
C THR A 613 2.99 -38.73 13.02
N LEU A 614 2.47 -37.62 13.56
CA LEU A 614 3.30 -36.51 14.05
C LEU A 614 3.94 -36.84 15.40
N LEU A 615 3.26 -37.64 16.22
CA LEU A 615 3.80 -38.08 17.50
C LEU A 615 4.99 -39.01 17.31
N GLU A 616 4.93 -39.90 16.32
CA GLU A 616 6.06 -40.77 15.96
C GLU A 616 7.32 -39.96 15.57
N GLU A 617 7.17 -38.85 14.84
CA GLU A 617 8.30 -37.97 14.50
C GLU A 617 8.89 -37.26 15.73
N LEU A 618 8.08 -36.97 16.76
CA LEU A 618 8.50 -36.30 17.99
C LEU A 618 9.12 -37.24 19.04
N GLN A 619 8.80 -38.55 18.99
CA GLN A 619 9.25 -39.55 19.98
C GLN A 619 10.75 -39.48 20.33
N PRO A 620 11.69 -39.28 19.38
CA PRO A 620 13.11 -39.21 19.70
C PRO A 620 13.49 -38.03 20.61
N TYR A 621 12.76 -36.92 20.52
CA TYR A 621 13.05 -35.64 21.19
C TYR A 621 12.13 -35.36 22.38
N LEU A 622 11.08 -36.16 22.55
CA LEU A 622 10.08 -36.06 23.60
C LEU A 622 10.67 -36.49 24.96
N ALA A 623 10.71 -35.56 25.91
CA ALA A 623 11.18 -35.77 27.27
C ALA A 623 10.09 -36.39 28.16
N GLU A 624 8.90 -35.78 28.16
CA GLU A 624 7.77 -36.19 29.00
C GLU A 624 6.46 -35.77 28.34
N THR A 625 5.41 -36.55 28.58
CA THR A 625 4.04 -36.22 28.20
C THR A 625 3.21 -36.08 29.46
N HIS A 626 2.33 -35.09 29.48
CA HIS A 626 1.38 -34.89 30.55
C HIS A 626 -0.03 -34.80 29.98
N HIS A 627 -1.03 -35.22 30.76
CA HIS A 627 -2.43 -35.11 30.39
C HIS A 627 -3.19 -34.28 31.43
N ILE A 628 -3.89 -33.25 30.95
CA ILE A 628 -4.84 -32.47 31.73
C ILE A 628 -6.17 -33.22 31.71
N ARG A 629 -6.61 -33.69 32.87
CA ARG A 629 -7.90 -34.36 33.06
C ARG A 629 -8.79 -33.58 34.01
N ARG A 630 -10.10 -33.59 33.75
CA ARG A 630 -11.10 -33.08 34.69
C ARG A 630 -11.40 -34.14 35.73
N LYS A 631 -11.35 -33.78 37.00
CA LYS A 631 -11.50 -34.74 38.12
C LYS A 631 -12.92 -35.32 38.22
N ASN A 632 -13.95 -34.51 38.01
CA ASN A 632 -15.37 -34.88 38.01
C ASN A 632 -16.21 -33.82 37.27
N ALA A 633 -17.33 -34.21 36.64
CA ALA A 633 -18.23 -33.29 35.92
C ALA A 633 -18.84 -32.19 36.81
N SER A 634 -18.98 -32.44 38.12
CA SER A 634 -19.55 -31.51 39.11
C SER A 634 -18.54 -30.57 39.77
N GLU A 635 -17.23 -30.79 39.63
CA GLU A 635 -16.20 -30.11 40.41
C GLU A 635 -15.38 -29.08 39.62
N ASP A 636 -15.61 -28.89 38.31
CA ASP A 636 -14.90 -27.95 37.39
C ASP A 636 -13.40 -27.75 37.71
N THR A 637 -12.74 -28.84 38.12
CA THR A 637 -11.34 -28.86 38.60
C THR A 637 -10.52 -29.77 37.70
N SER A 638 -9.38 -29.25 37.27
CA SER A 638 -8.42 -29.92 36.39
C SER A 638 -7.18 -30.36 37.15
N ILE A 639 -6.64 -31.52 36.77
CA ILE A 639 -5.37 -32.05 37.26
C ILE A 639 -4.50 -32.38 36.06
N VAL A 640 -3.20 -32.17 36.22
CA VAL A 640 -2.19 -32.61 35.26
C VAL A 640 -1.52 -33.86 35.81
N GLU A 641 -1.65 -34.96 35.07
CA GLU A 641 -1.03 -36.26 35.35
C GLU A 641 0.07 -36.51 34.32
N SER A 642 1.11 -37.26 34.68
CA SER A 642 2.19 -37.66 33.77
C SER A 642 1.91 -39.04 33.19
#